data_AF-A0A9P7Q9V1-F1
#
_entry.id   AF-A0A9P7Q9V1-F1
#
_cell.length_a   1.000
_cell.length_b   1.000
_cell.length_c   1.000
_cell.angle_alpha   90.00
_cell.angle_beta   90.00
_cell.angle_gamma   90.00
#
_symmetry.space_group_name_H-M   'P 1'
#
loop_
_entity.id
_entity.type
_entity.pdbx_description
1 polymer ?
#
loop_
_entity_poly.entity_id
_entity_poly.type
_entity_poly.pdbx_seq_one_letter_code
_entity_poly.pdbx_strand_id
1 'polypeptide(L)' 'MGKGIANPIPTLRSTARILEFFEEPAAAAKMYAAVDANLNLEEGKLSSPDLGGTASTEQVVEDILKRV' A
#
# COMPACT_ATOMS: atom_id res chain seq x y z
N MET A 1 4.71 -3.71 19.11
CA MET A 1 3.48 -3.92 18.31
C MET A 1 2.46 -2.85 18.69
N GLY A 2 1.63 -2.36 17.76
CA GLY A 2 0.59 -1.35 18.06
C GLY A 2 1.03 0.12 18.05
N LYS A 3 2.16 0.46 17.42
CA LYS A 3 2.66 1.85 17.33
C LYS A 3 2.17 2.61 16.08
N GLY A 4 1.34 1.98 15.23
CA GLY A 4 0.87 2.61 13.99
C GLY A 4 1.97 2.92 12.97
N ILE A 5 3.09 2.20 13.00
CA ILE A 5 4.25 2.38 12.10
C ILE A 5 4.52 1.17 11.20
N ALA A 6 3.66 0.15 11.27
CA ALA A 6 3.83 -1.06 10.49
C ALA A 6 3.59 -0.78 9.00
N ASN A 7 4.38 -1.39 8.14
CA ASN A 7 4.17 -1.32 6.70
C ASN A 7 2.89 -2.08 6.26
N PRO A 8 1.86 -1.38 5.70
CA PRO A 8 0.65 -2.04 5.22
C PRO A 8 0.78 -2.66 3.81
N ILE A 9 1.85 -2.35 3.08
CA ILE A 9 2.04 -2.74 1.67
C ILE A 9 2.04 -4.26 1.43
N PRO A 10 2.72 -5.10 2.22
CA PRO A 10 2.70 -6.55 2.02
C PRO A 10 1.30 -7.14 2.15
N THR A 11 0.51 -6.62 3.10
CA THR A 11 -0.88 -7.04 3.31
C THR A 11 -1.75 -6.65 2.12
N LEU A 12 -1.64 -5.41 1.64
CA LEU A 12 -2.42 -4.92 0.49
C LEU A 12 -2.11 -5.70 -0.80
N ARG A 13 -0.83 -5.99 -1.07
CA ARG A 13 -0.43 -6.84 -2.21
C ARG A 13 -0.98 -8.27 -2.07
N SER A 14 -1.02 -8.81 -0.84
CA SER A 14 -1.63 -10.11 -0.59
C SER A 14 -3.15 -10.09 -0.82
N THR A 15 -3.84 -9.01 -0.45
CA THR A 15 -5.27 -8.83 -0.76
C THR A 15 -5.53 -8.71 -2.25
N ALA A 16 -4.70 -7.97 -3.00
CA ALA A 16 -4.80 -7.92 -4.46
C ALA A 16 -4.63 -9.31 -5.10
N ARG A 17 -3.70 -10.12 -4.60
CA ARG A 17 -3.55 -11.54 -4.99
C ARG A 17 -4.82 -12.37 -4.71
N ILE A 18 -5.48 -12.12 -3.58
CA ILE A 18 -6.75 -12.78 -3.24
C ILE A 18 -7.86 -12.36 -4.22
N LEU A 19 -7.91 -11.11 -4.67
CA LEU A 19 -8.86 -10.65 -5.68
C LEU A 19 -8.63 -11.33 -7.04
N GLU A 20 -7.37 -11.57 -7.42
CA GLU A 20 -7.07 -12.38 -8.62
C GLU A 20 -7.63 -13.81 -8.51
N PHE A 21 -7.57 -14.40 -7.31
CA PHE A 21 -8.14 -15.73 -7.06
C PHE A 21 -9.67 -15.75 -7.17
N PHE A 22 -10.34 -14.64 -6.85
CA PHE A 22 -11.78 -14.48 -7.00
C PHE A 22 -12.23 -14.04 -8.40
N GLU A 23 -11.36 -14.14 -9.41
CA GLU A 23 -11.66 -13.75 -10.79
C GLU A 23 -11.98 -12.24 -10.94
N GLU A 24 -11.42 -11.41 -10.06
CA GLU A 24 -11.55 -9.93 -10.06
C GLU A 24 -10.24 -9.22 -10.46
N PRO A 25 -9.70 -9.45 -11.68
CA PRO A 25 -8.40 -8.92 -12.08
C PRO A 25 -8.39 -7.40 -12.22
N ALA A 26 -9.54 -6.78 -12.54
CA ALA A 26 -9.64 -5.33 -12.64
C ALA A 26 -9.50 -4.65 -11.28
N ALA A 27 -10.08 -5.23 -10.23
CA ALA A 27 -9.93 -4.74 -8.86
C ALA A 27 -8.50 -4.95 -8.35
N ALA A 28 -7.92 -6.13 -8.61
CA ALA A 28 -6.52 -6.42 -8.28
C ALA A 28 -5.56 -5.44 -8.97
N ALA A 29 -5.74 -5.16 -10.26
CA ALA A 29 -4.92 -4.22 -11.02
C ALA A 29 -4.98 -2.80 -10.47
N LYS A 30 -6.17 -2.32 -10.08
CA LYS A 30 -6.32 -1.01 -9.43
C LYS A 30 -5.56 -0.94 -8.11
N MET A 31 -5.67 -1.99 -7.29
CA MET A 31 -4.93 -2.07 -6.02
C MET A 31 -3.42 -2.07 -6.24
N TYR A 32 -2.90 -2.85 -7.18
CA TYR A 32 -1.47 -2.86 -7.50
C TYR A 32 -0.99 -1.50 -8.00
N ALA A 33 -1.73 -0.86 -8.91
CA ALA A 33 -1.39 0.45 -9.43
C ALA A 33 -1.34 1.51 -8.33
N ALA A 34 -2.30 1.52 -7.39
CA ALA A 34 -2.31 2.45 -6.27
C ALA A 34 -1.14 2.23 -5.30
N VAL A 35 -0.82 0.96 -5.01
CA VAL A 35 0.32 0.59 -4.16
C VAL A 35 1.65 0.95 -4.81
N ASP A 36 1.81 0.67 -6.11
CA ASP A 36 3.03 0.99 -6.85
C ASP A 36 3.19 2.51 -7.03
N ALA A 37 2.09 3.25 -7.19
CA ALA A 37 2.10 4.71 -7.23
C ALA A 37 2.52 5.33 -5.87
N ASN A 38 2.17 4.71 -4.74
CA ASN A 38 2.67 5.11 -3.42
C ASN A 38 4.17 4.80 -3.27
N LEU A 39 4.61 3.63 -3.73
CA LEU A 39 6.03 3.22 -3.67
C LEU A 39 6.95 4.03 -4.59
N ASN A 40 6.43 4.48 -5.73
CA ASN A 40 7.17 5.28 -6.72
C ASN A 40 7.22 6.77 -6.38
N LEU A 41 6.78 7.18 -5.19
CA LEU A 41 7.00 8.55 -4.71
C LEU A 41 8.50 8.74 -4.46
N GLU A 42 9.17 9.42 -5.40
CA GLU A 42 10.63 9.62 -5.50
C GLU A 42 11.33 10.15 -4.23
N GLU A 43 10.59 10.56 -3.21
CA GLU A 43 11.16 11.13 -1.99
C GLU A 43 11.06 10.23 -0.75
N GLY A 44 10.45 9.04 -0.81
CA GLY A 44 10.30 8.16 0.37
C GLY A 44 9.56 8.81 1.55
N LYS A 45 8.99 10.01 1.35
CA LYS A 45 8.34 10.85 2.38
C LYS A 45 7.09 10.20 2.97
N LEU A 46 6.42 9.36 2.18
CA LEU A 46 5.23 8.61 2.59
C LEU A 46 5.50 7.11 2.70
N SER A 47 6.76 6.72 2.93
CA SER A 47 7.12 5.34 3.26
C SER A 47 7.03 5.12 4.76
N SER A 48 6.57 3.93 5.18
CA SER A 48 6.60 3.54 6.59
C SER A 48 8.04 3.48 7.12
N PRO A 49 8.28 3.61 8.43
CA PRO A 49 9.61 3.47 9.04
C PRO A 49 10.34 2.18 8.67
N ASP A 50 9.61 1.09 8.43
CA ASP A 50 10.17 -0.18 7.95
C ASP A 50 10.84 -0.09 6.56
N LEU A 51 10.51 0.93 5.77
CA LEU A 51 11.06 1.22 4.43
C LEU A 51 11.97 2.46 4.42
N GLY A 52 12.33 2.99 5.59
CA GLY A 52 13.21 4.16 5.72
C GLY A 52 12.53 5.52 5.59
N GLY A 53 11.19 5.57 5.58
CA GLY A 53 10.42 6.82 5.62
C GLY A 53 9.94 7.20 7.03
N THR A 54 9.09 8.23 7.12
CA THR A 54 8.59 8.77 8.39
C THR A 54 7.07 8.62 8.58
N ALA A 55 6.37 7.98 7.62
CA ALA A 55 4.91 7.93 7.61
C ALA A 55 4.33 6.81 8.48
N SER A 56 3.22 7.10 9.16
CA SER A 56 2.45 6.09 9.87
C SER A 56 1.73 5.12 8.92
N THR A 57 1.35 3.95 9.43
CA THR A 57 0.52 2.97 8.71
C THR A 57 -0.73 3.62 8.13
N GLU A 58 -1.39 4.48 8.89
CA GLU A 58 -2.63 5.16 8.49
C GLU A 58 -2.38 6.14 7.34
N GLN A 59 -1.30 6.92 7.39
CA GLN A 59 -0.93 7.84 6.31
C GLN A 59 -0.64 7.11 5.00
N VAL A 60 0.05 5.95 5.08
CA VAL A 60 0.32 5.10 3.90
C VAL A 60 -1.00 4.57 3.33
N VAL A 61 -1.91 4.09 4.18
CA VAL A 61 -3.23 3.59 3.75
C VAL A 61 -4.06 4.70 3.11
N GLU A 62 -4.11 5.89 3.71
CA GLU A 62 -4.89 7.01 3.20
C GLU A 62 -4.37 7.49 1.83
N ASP A 63 -3.04 7.54 1.66
CA ASP A 63 -2.43 7.89 0.37
C ASP A 63 -2.77 6.85 -0.71
N ILE A 64 -2.73 5.55 -0.38
CA ILE A 64 -3.12 4.49 -1.32
C ILE A 64 -4.61 4.60 -1.67
N LEU A 65 -5.49 4.84 -0.69
CA LEU A 65 -6.94 5.00 -0.95
C LEU A 65 -7.26 6.16 -1.87
N LYS A 66 -6.49 7.26 -1.81
CA LYS A 66 -6.65 8.41 -2.73
C LYS A 66 -6.26 8.10 -4.19
N ARG A 67 -5.62 6.95 -4.44
CA ARG A 67 -5.06 6.55 -5.74
C ARG A 67 -5.83 5.40 -6.42
N VAL A 68 -6.82 4.80 -5.75
CA VAL A 68 -7.68 3.71 -6.27
C VAL A 68 -8.83 4.24 -7.14
#